data_AF-A0ABC9SRT0-F1
#
_entry.id   AF-A0ABC9SRT0-F1
#
_cell.length_a   1.000
_cell.length_b   1.000
_cell.length_c   1.000
_cell.angle_alpha   90.00
_cell.angle_beta   90.00
_cell.angle_gamma   90.00
#
_symmetry.space_group_name_H-M   'P 1'
#
loop_
_entity.id
_entity.type
_entity.pdbx_description
1 polymer ?
#
loop_
_entity_poly.entity_id
_entity_poly.type
_entity_poly.pdbx_seq_one_letter_code
_entity_poly.pdbx_strand_id
1 'polypeptide(L)'
;MCNCGICEKKNKEFQCSITGGAVCERCCNNFQLGNLNSNWSDFVNIGKDEMKFYYISESCLKCEGLIRNQEVELEGPGGILYHEQNGKYVFNGLNDSYSHDFFNKKKIVLLESMNSLDIQGVYDLAQSYYFSGEYEKARKILEDVEDRDVYSEALLLLGKVYFHSDNLEAARDCLLKSIKINEDHSETYRILGEVYQADNNLINSAYYFNQAIEHFGPDEYGSLNDSFHEYSYLGLAIVYSKLNQHDEVIKSAEKFLEFQHSWDDLVKMIREQRAGKKNYIGFDVFFACATIYELMALSFLGKENLTLAELYIDRAQELDPKSANIAMTKGIIIGRKQNEGEVSGYKEQISLLKQSVELRASSINKLKTLRPEEQVKLFTGNEEETVSRFLIGKIFDNLKKIEILSPIVTPSQNKAAEEDRYTDLFKSHMDSNLVDTFGWITHTQSRGGYTREELGDRGGIGERDLVIRSHQNKDLLMGEALILKGKDTTSIKTHTQKIFGYDIGNCNFHLIINWGFSEKPDSVWNEYKKLVISRQDGIYAVIEHGKTENLYPGINKQGIRTFYTKHSTDVEQEVATAIHVYVDVLKQMKREGAGLARKK
;
A
#
# COMPACT_ATOMS: atom_id res chain seq x y z
N MET A 1 -33.48 -30.13 -5.17
CA MET A 1 -32.36 -30.46 -6.07
C MET A 1 -32.48 -29.56 -7.29
N CYS A 2 -31.65 -28.53 -7.33
CA CYS A 2 -31.54 -27.61 -8.46
C CYS A 2 -30.45 -28.12 -9.42
N ASN A 3 -30.53 -27.71 -10.69
CA ASN A 3 -29.46 -28.00 -11.64
C ASN A 3 -28.29 -27.04 -11.36
N CYS A 4 -27.07 -27.56 -11.36
CA CYS A 4 -25.87 -26.72 -11.34
C CYS A 4 -25.91 -25.75 -12.52
N GLY A 5 -25.78 -24.44 -12.28
CA GLY A 5 -25.79 -23.42 -13.34
C GLY A 5 -24.60 -23.50 -14.31
N ILE A 6 -23.73 -24.51 -14.17
CA ILE A 6 -22.48 -24.65 -14.93
C ILE A 6 -22.44 -25.98 -15.69
N CYS A 7 -22.63 -27.10 -15.00
CA CYS A 7 -22.65 -28.42 -15.65
C CYS A 7 -24.05 -29.01 -15.80
N GLU A 8 -25.09 -28.29 -15.39
CA GLU A 8 -26.51 -28.64 -15.48
C GLU A 8 -26.93 -29.94 -14.76
N LYS A 9 -26.00 -30.61 -14.08
CA LYS A 9 -26.27 -31.81 -13.28
C LYS A 9 -27.05 -31.43 -12.02
N LYS A 10 -28.04 -32.26 -11.67
CA LYS A 10 -28.74 -32.18 -10.37
C LYS A 10 -27.77 -32.44 -9.23
N ASN A 11 -27.70 -31.56 -8.24
CA ASN A 11 -26.89 -31.76 -7.03
C ASN A 11 -27.54 -31.11 -5.78
N LYS A 12 -26.97 -31.39 -4.60
CA LYS A 12 -27.09 -30.59 -3.37
C LYS A 12 -26.50 -29.20 -3.61
N GLU A 13 -27.11 -28.20 -2.99
CA GLU A 13 -27.10 -26.81 -3.45
C GLU A 13 -26.06 -25.96 -2.70
N PHE A 14 -25.11 -25.35 -3.41
CA PHE A 14 -24.34 -24.19 -2.92
C PHE A 14 -24.77 -22.96 -3.72
N GLN A 15 -25.26 -21.91 -3.06
CA GLN A 15 -25.57 -20.65 -3.74
C GLN A 15 -24.29 -19.83 -3.91
N CYS A 16 -23.86 -19.62 -5.15
CA CYS A 16 -22.62 -18.93 -5.47
C CYS A 16 -22.90 -17.55 -6.07
N SER A 17 -22.52 -16.51 -5.34
CA SER A 17 -22.69 -15.10 -5.72
C SER A 17 -21.91 -14.74 -6.99
N ILE A 18 -20.79 -15.42 -7.27
CA ILE A 18 -19.99 -15.23 -8.48
C ILE A 18 -20.75 -15.73 -9.72
N THR A 19 -21.46 -16.85 -9.59
CA THR A 19 -22.23 -17.44 -10.69
C THR A 19 -23.70 -17.00 -10.71
N GLY A 20 -24.14 -16.25 -9.69
CA GLY A 20 -25.53 -15.80 -9.55
C GLY A 20 -26.55 -16.92 -9.32
N GLY A 21 -26.14 -18.12 -8.88
CA GLY A 21 -27.03 -19.27 -8.72
C GLY A 21 -26.40 -20.52 -8.10
N ALA A 22 -27.12 -21.64 -8.18
CA ALA A 22 -26.71 -22.92 -7.60
C ALA A 22 -25.54 -23.56 -8.36
N VAL A 23 -24.47 -23.96 -7.66
CA VAL A 23 -23.29 -24.63 -8.23
C VAL A 23 -23.06 -25.96 -7.52
N CYS A 24 -22.63 -26.98 -8.27
CA CYS A 24 -22.29 -28.27 -7.69
C CYS A 24 -20.86 -28.31 -7.16
N GLU A 25 -20.61 -29.20 -6.19
CA GLU A 25 -19.30 -29.40 -5.54
C GLU A 25 -18.14 -29.52 -6.54
N ARG A 26 -18.28 -30.38 -7.57
CA ARG A 26 -17.26 -30.56 -8.62
C ARG A 26 -16.96 -29.27 -9.39
N CYS A 27 -17.99 -28.49 -9.73
CA CYS A 27 -17.83 -27.23 -10.46
C CYS A 27 -17.23 -26.14 -9.58
N CYS A 28 -17.59 -26.10 -8.30
CA CYS A 28 -17.01 -25.19 -7.32
C CYS A 28 -15.53 -25.53 -7.07
N ASN A 29 -15.23 -26.82 -6.89
CA ASN A 29 -13.88 -27.32 -6.79
C ASN A 29 -13.04 -26.95 -8.03
N ASN A 30 -13.55 -27.18 -9.25
CA ASN A 30 -12.82 -26.81 -10.47
C ASN A 30 -12.58 -25.31 -10.59
N PHE A 31 -13.55 -24.49 -10.20
CA PHE A 31 -13.40 -23.03 -10.14
C PHE A 31 -12.22 -22.62 -9.24
N GLN A 32 -12.06 -23.28 -8.10
CA GLN A 32 -10.92 -23.03 -7.23
C GLN A 32 -9.61 -23.52 -7.86
N LEU A 33 -9.60 -24.71 -8.47
CA LEU A 33 -8.38 -25.38 -8.95
C LEU A 33 -7.70 -24.74 -10.13
N GLY A 34 -8.41 -23.91 -10.89
CA GLY A 34 -7.87 -23.41 -12.15
C GLY A 34 -7.28 -24.52 -13.02
N ASN A 35 -7.91 -25.72 -13.06
CA ASN A 35 -7.38 -26.78 -13.91
C ASN A 35 -7.64 -26.45 -15.39
N LEU A 36 -6.54 -26.10 -16.03
CA LEU A 36 -6.29 -25.98 -17.46
C LEU A 36 -6.85 -27.21 -18.21
N ASN A 37 -8.05 -27.09 -18.77
CA ASN A 37 -8.37 -27.38 -20.17
C ASN A 37 -9.90 -27.40 -20.39
N SER A 38 -10.31 -26.50 -21.29
CA SER A 38 -11.62 -26.31 -21.94
C SER A 38 -12.89 -26.05 -21.09
N ASN A 39 -13.68 -25.09 -21.59
CA ASN A 39 -14.93 -24.50 -21.09
C ASN A 39 -14.88 -23.60 -19.85
N TRP A 40 -13.92 -23.74 -18.94
CA TRP A 40 -13.78 -22.83 -17.78
C TRP A 40 -12.72 -21.74 -17.94
N SER A 41 -11.74 -21.97 -18.81
CA SER A 41 -10.74 -20.95 -19.21
C SER A 41 -11.40 -19.67 -19.72
N ASP A 42 -12.57 -19.80 -20.35
CA ASP A 42 -13.30 -18.65 -20.89
C ASP A 42 -13.99 -17.86 -19.77
N PHE A 43 -14.47 -18.51 -18.71
CA PHE A 43 -15.06 -17.81 -17.55
C PHE A 43 -13.98 -17.07 -16.74
N VAL A 44 -12.80 -17.68 -16.56
CA VAL A 44 -11.65 -17.05 -15.90
C VAL A 44 -11.02 -15.95 -16.78
N ASN A 45 -10.96 -16.13 -18.11
CA ASN A 45 -10.47 -15.10 -19.02
C ASN A 45 -11.48 -13.94 -19.20
N ILE A 46 -12.80 -14.18 -19.13
CA ILE A 46 -13.81 -13.10 -19.02
C ILE A 46 -13.65 -12.33 -17.69
N GLY A 47 -13.19 -13.01 -16.64
CA GLY A 47 -12.84 -12.42 -15.35
C GLY A 47 -11.42 -11.83 -15.25
N LYS A 48 -10.55 -11.98 -16.27
CA LYS A 48 -9.22 -11.35 -16.29
C LYS A 48 -9.28 -9.87 -16.65
N ASP A 49 -10.30 -9.45 -17.38
CA ASP A 49 -10.45 -8.06 -17.81
C ASP A 49 -10.99 -7.14 -16.71
N GLU A 50 -11.37 -7.66 -15.54
CA GLU A 50 -11.85 -6.84 -14.43
C GLU A 50 -11.66 -7.50 -13.07
N MET A 51 -11.39 -6.67 -12.05
CA MET A 51 -11.14 -6.99 -10.65
C MET A 51 -12.19 -7.88 -9.93
N LYS A 52 -13.19 -8.46 -10.60
CA LYS A 52 -14.31 -9.22 -10.02
C LYS A 52 -13.90 -10.44 -9.19
N PHE A 53 -12.82 -11.12 -9.54
CA PHE A 53 -12.31 -12.24 -8.72
C PHE A 53 -11.68 -11.78 -7.39
N TYR A 54 -11.25 -10.53 -7.28
CA TYR A 54 -10.70 -9.97 -6.04
C TYR A 54 -11.79 -9.52 -5.06
N TYR A 55 -13.04 -9.38 -5.52
CA TYR A 55 -14.21 -9.02 -4.69
C TYR A 55 -15.03 -10.25 -4.29
N ILE A 56 -14.36 -11.29 -3.80
CA ILE A 56 -15.06 -12.41 -3.15
C ILE A 56 -15.61 -11.88 -1.82
N SER A 57 -16.93 -11.82 -1.68
CA SER A 57 -17.59 -11.32 -0.47
C SER A 57 -17.20 -12.15 0.76
N GLU A 58 -17.24 -11.56 1.97
CA GLU A 58 -17.02 -12.31 3.22
C GLU A 58 -17.95 -13.54 3.35
N SER A 59 -19.14 -13.46 2.76
CA SER A 59 -20.08 -14.58 2.69
C SER A 59 -19.56 -15.77 1.88
N CYS A 60 -18.68 -15.55 0.90
CA CYS A 60 -18.03 -16.61 0.16
C CYS A 60 -16.94 -17.30 0.98
N LEU A 61 -16.24 -16.60 1.88
CA LEU A 61 -15.17 -17.20 2.71
C LEU A 61 -15.71 -18.34 3.57
N LYS A 62 -16.99 -18.26 3.99
CA LYS A 62 -17.72 -19.30 4.76
C LYS A 62 -18.36 -20.37 3.89
N CYS A 63 -18.19 -20.33 2.57
CA CYS A 63 -18.76 -21.32 1.66
C CYS A 63 -18.02 -22.65 1.83
N GLU A 64 -18.76 -23.73 2.15
CA GLU A 64 -18.21 -25.08 2.21
C GLU A 64 -17.53 -25.49 0.90
N GLY A 65 -18.01 -24.99 -0.25
CA GLY A 65 -17.39 -25.25 -1.55
C GLY A 65 -16.03 -24.57 -1.77
N LEU A 66 -15.61 -23.65 -0.89
CA LEU A 66 -14.27 -23.06 -0.92
C LEU A 66 -13.22 -23.86 -0.11
N ILE A 67 -13.65 -24.91 0.58
CA ILE A 67 -12.82 -25.80 1.41
C ILE A 67 -13.02 -27.22 0.89
N ARG A 68 -11.93 -27.97 0.70
CA ARG A 68 -12.05 -29.35 0.23
C ARG A 68 -11.94 -30.35 1.35
N ASN A 69 -12.56 -31.51 1.17
CA ASN A 69 -12.42 -32.67 2.07
C ASN A 69 -11.58 -33.80 1.44
N GLN A 70 -10.89 -33.54 0.33
CA GLN A 70 -10.09 -34.53 -0.37
C GLN A 70 -8.73 -33.95 -0.74
N GLU A 71 -7.70 -34.81 -0.71
CA GLU A 71 -6.35 -34.51 -1.16
C GLU A 71 -6.34 -34.13 -2.64
N VAL A 72 -5.48 -33.19 -2.98
CA VAL A 72 -5.41 -32.61 -4.33
C VAL A 72 -3.95 -32.61 -4.76
N GLU A 73 -3.65 -33.41 -5.78
CA GLU A 73 -2.37 -33.32 -6.48
C GLU A 73 -2.41 -32.10 -7.41
N LEU A 74 -1.48 -31.18 -7.21
CA LEU A 74 -1.41 -29.90 -7.91
C LEU A 74 -0.23 -29.93 -8.89
N GLU A 75 -0.51 -30.04 -10.19
CA GLU A 75 0.50 -29.95 -11.25
C GLU A 75 0.29 -28.69 -12.10
N GLY A 76 1.27 -27.78 -12.13
CA GLY A 76 1.21 -26.60 -13.00
C GLY A 76 2.43 -25.66 -12.88
N PRO A 77 2.71 -24.84 -13.92
CA PRO A 77 3.77 -23.85 -13.85
C PRO A 77 3.32 -22.65 -13.00
N GLY A 78 3.78 -22.56 -11.76
CA GLY A 78 3.53 -21.44 -10.85
C GLY A 78 3.64 -21.85 -9.38
N GLY A 79 3.98 -20.90 -8.50
CA GLY A 79 3.92 -21.13 -7.06
C GLY A 79 2.46 -21.16 -6.61
N ILE A 80 1.89 -22.35 -6.42
CA ILE A 80 0.55 -22.52 -5.88
C ILE A 80 0.66 -22.43 -4.35
N LEU A 81 -0.08 -21.49 -3.75
CA LEU A 81 -0.22 -21.43 -2.31
C LEU A 81 -1.23 -22.49 -1.89
N TYR A 82 -0.91 -23.30 -0.90
CA TYR A 82 -1.85 -24.25 -0.34
C TYR A 82 -1.63 -24.39 1.17
N HIS A 83 -2.69 -24.78 1.87
CA HIS A 83 -2.64 -25.17 3.27
C HIS A 83 -3.62 -26.31 3.48
N GLU A 84 -3.16 -27.30 4.22
CA GLU A 84 -3.89 -28.50 4.60
C GLU A 84 -3.97 -28.56 6.11
N GLN A 85 -5.14 -28.92 6.63
CA GLN A 85 -5.33 -29.23 8.05
C GLN A 85 -6.45 -30.27 8.20
N ASN A 86 -6.16 -31.40 8.85
CA ASN A 86 -7.13 -32.47 9.15
C ASN A 86 -7.93 -32.98 7.93
N GLY A 87 -7.25 -33.17 6.79
CA GLY A 87 -7.83 -33.61 5.53
C GLY A 87 -8.60 -32.53 4.77
N LYS A 88 -8.54 -31.27 5.25
CA LYS A 88 -9.16 -30.13 4.59
C LYS A 88 -8.14 -29.20 3.94
N TYR A 89 -8.46 -28.71 2.74
CA TYR A 89 -7.51 -27.96 1.92
C TYR A 89 -8.04 -26.59 1.50
N VAL A 90 -7.19 -25.57 1.56
CA VAL A 90 -7.35 -24.27 0.89
C VAL A 90 -6.14 -24.02 -0.01
N PHE A 91 -6.35 -23.37 -1.16
CA PHE A 91 -5.26 -23.03 -2.07
C PHE A 91 -5.58 -21.80 -2.95
N ASN A 92 -4.56 -21.25 -3.60
CA ASN A 92 -4.64 -20.14 -4.54
C ASN A 92 -3.59 -20.25 -5.66
N GLY A 93 -3.99 -20.03 -6.92
CA GLY A 93 -3.15 -20.26 -8.10
C GLY A 93 -2.30 -19.06 -8.55
N LEU A 94 -2.37 -17.93 -7.83
CA LEU A 94 -1.59 -16.73 -8.11
C LEU A 94 -0.70 -16.41 -6.89
N ASN A 95 0.54 -16.00 -7.15
CA ASN A 95 1.51 -15.60 -6.14
C ASN A 95 1.79 -14.09 -6.23
N ASP A 96 0.75 -13.29 -6.00
CA ASP A 96 0.86 -11.83 -5.83
C ASP A 96 0.33 -11.41 -4.45
N SER A 97 0.61 -10.15 -4.08
CA SER A 97 0.26 -9.58 -2.76
C SER A 97 -1.24 -9.72 -2.42
N TYR A 98 -2.12 -9.50 -3.40
CA TYR A 98 -3.57 -9.67 -3.21
C TYR A 98 -3.96 -11.13 -2.99
N SER A 99 -3.31 -12.03 -3.71
CA SER A 99 -3.53 -13.47 -3.60
C SER A 99 -3.07 -14.03 -2.26
N HIS A 100 -2.06 -13.44 -1.62
CA HIS A 100 -1.64 -13.73 -0.24
C HIS A 100 -2.68 -13.33 0.81
N ASP A 101 -3.19 -12.09 0.76
CA ASP A 101 -4.22 -11.62 1.70
C ASP A 101 -5.48 -12.49 1.60
N PHE A 102 -5.94 -12.77 0.39
CA PHE A 102 -7.10 -13.62 0.17
C PHE A 102 -6.87 -15.07 0.62
N PHE A 103 -5.68 -15.61 0.40
CA PHE A 103 -5.30 -16.94 0.88
C PHE A 103 -5.33 -17.03 2.41
N ASN A 104 -4.79 -16.03 3.11
CA ASN A 104 -4.84 -15.96 4.58
C ASN A 104 -6.28 -15.88 5.10
N LYS A 105 -7.15 -15.09 4.47
CA LYS A 105 -8.58 -15.04 4.82
C LYS A 105 -9.30 -16.39 4.69
N LYS A 106 -8.99 -17.16 3.66
CA LYS A 106 -9.52 -18.54 3.53
C LYS A 106 -9.00 -19.46 4.63
N LYS A 107 -7.69 -19.37 4.92
CA LYS A 107 -7.03 -20.16 5.96
C LYS A 107 -7.65 -19.88 7.33
N ILE A 108 -7.93 -18.62 7.66
CA ILE A 108 -8.66 -18.23 8.89
C ILE A 108 -10.01 -18.93 8.97
N VAL A 109 -10.87 -18.81 7.93
CA VAL A 109 -12.21 -19.41 8.00
C VAL A 109 -12.15 -20.94 8.08
N LEU A 110 -11.21 -21.58 7.39
CA LEU A 110 -10.99 -23.01 7.52
C LEU A 110 -10.67 -23.40 8.97
N LEU A 111 -9.66 -22.75 9.56
CA LEU A 111 -9.15 -23.10 10.88
C LEU A 111 -10.16 -22.78 11.99
N GLU A 112 -10.89 -21.66 11.89
CA GLU A 112 -11.98 -21.33 12.82
C GLU A 112 -13.18 -22.29 12.73
N SER A 113 -13.38 -22.95 11.59
CA SER A 113 -14.45 -23.94 11.43
C SER A 113 -14.15 -25.28 12.11
N MET A 114 -12.94 -25.47 12.63
CA MET A 114 -12.51 -26.72 13.25
C MET A 114 -12.95 -26.78 14.72
N ASN A 115 -13.34 -27.97 15.17
CA ASN A 115 -13.73 -28.19 16.57
C ASN A 115 -12.56 -28.02 17.55
N SER A 116 -11.34 -28.35 17.10
CA SER A 116 -10.10 -28.23 17.87
C SER A 116 -8.93 -28.10 16.89
N LEU A 117 -7.91 -27.33 17.29
CA LEU A 117 -6.65 -27.18 16.57
C LEU A 117 -5.52 -27.72 17.45
N ASP A 118 -4.55 -28.40 16.83
CA ASP A 118 -3.25 -28.69 17.45
C ASP A 118 -2.36 -27.44 17.45
N ILE A 119 -1.18 -27.50 18.07
CA ILE A 119 -0.28 -26.34 18.16
C ILE A 119 0.11 -25.80 16.77
N GLN A 120 0.28 -26.68 15.78
CA GLN A 120 0.55 -26.30 14.40
C GLN A 120 -0.64 -25.52 13.80
N GLY A 121 -1.87 -26.03 13.92
CA GLY A 121 -3.08 -25.34 13.47
C GLY A 121 -3.34 -24.02 14.19
N VAL A 122 -3.03 -23.94 15.49
CA VAL A 122 -3.09 -22.71 16.30
C VAL A 122 -2.08 -21.68 15.79
N TYR A 123 -0.82 -22.10 15.58
CA TYR A 123 0.22 -21.27 14.98
C TYR A 123 -0.21 -20.77 13.60
N ASP A 124 -0.73 -21.65 12.76
CA ASP A 124 -1.17 -21.36 11.41
C ASP A 124 -2.32 -20.34 11.37
N LEU A 125 -3.26 -20.44 12.31
CA LEU A 125 -4.36 -19.48 12.48
C LEU A 125 -3.84 -18.12 12.95
N ALA A 126 -2.99 -18.13 13.98
CA ALA A 126 -2.40 -16.91 14.52
C ALA A 126 -1.51 -16.20 13.49
N GLN A 127 -0.81 -16.96 12.66
CA GLN A 127 0.04 -16.42 11.59
C GLN A 127 -0.81 -15.74 10.52
N SER A 128 -1.94 -16.34 10.13
CA SER A 128 -2.87 -15.68 9.21
C SER A 128 -3.48 -14.42 9.82
N TYR A 129 -3.83 -14.44 11.12
CA TYR A 129 -4.27 -13.23 11.82
C TYR A 129 -3.20 -12.14 11.85
N TYR A 130 -1.95 -12.51 12.11
CA TYR A 130 -0.81 -11.59 12.08
C TYR A 130 -0.64 -10.95 10.70
N PHE A 131 -0.71 -11.73 9.61
CA PHE A 131 -0.61 -11.19 8.25
C PHE A 131 -1.80 -10.32 7.84
N SER A 132 -2.98 -10.57 8.41
CA SER A 132 -4.16 -9.71 8.24
C SER A 132 -4.16 -8.48 9.18
N GLY A 133 -3.12 -8.28 9.99
CA GLY A 133 -3.00 -7.15 10.93
C GLY A 133 -3.87 -7.28 12.18
N GLU A 134 -4.50 -8.44 12.41
CA GLU A 134 -5.38 -8.72 13.55
C GLU A 134 -4.57 -9.20 14.77
N TYR A 135 -3.63 -8.39 15.23
CA TYR A 135 -2.63 -8.77 16.26
C TYR A 135 -3.25 -9.23 17.58
N GLU A 136 -4.34 -8.62 18.04
CA GLU A 136 -4.99 -9.02 19.29
C GLU A 136 -5.62 -10.42 19.22
N LYS A 137 -6.16 -10.80 18.05
CA LYS A 137 -6.68 -12.17 17.85
C LYS A 137 -5.54 -13.18 17.81
N ALA A 138 -4.47 -12.87 17.09
CA ALA A 138 -3.26 -13.69 17.06
C ALA A 138 -2.69 -13.88 18.47
N ARG A 139 -2.60 -12.80 19.25
CA ARG A 139 -2.12 -12.80 20.64
C ARG A 139 -2.92 -13.75 21.51
N LYS A 140 -4.24 -13.56 21.55
CA LYS A 140 -5.14 -14.34 22.41
C LYS A 140 -5.02 -15.84 22.12
N ILE A 141 -5.04 -16.22 20.85
CA ILE A 141 -4.96 -17.63 20.44
C ILE A 141 -3.61 -18.26 20.80
N LEU A 142 -2.51 -17.49 20.69
CA LEU A 142 -1.17 -17.95 21.09
C LEU A 142 -0.95 -17.96 22.60
N GLU A 143 -1.61 -17.10 23.37
CA GLU A 143 -1.56 -17.09 24.84
C GLU A 143 -2.36 -18.25 25.46
N ASP A 144 -3.46 -18.66 24.83
CA ASP A 144 -4.40 -19.67 25.35
C ASP A 144 -3.97 -21.14 25.09
N VAL A 145 -2.88 -21.39 24.34
CA VAL A 145 -2.45 -22.74 23.95
C VAL A 145 -1.43 -23.35 24.94
N GLU A 146 -1.71 -24.55 25.44
CA GLU A 146 -0.90 -25.21 26.50
C GLU A 146 0.53 -25.58 26.03
N ASP A 147 0.68 -26.08 24.80
CA ASP A 147 1.97 -26.55 24.26
C ASP A 147 2.83 -25.43 23.65
N ARG A 148 2.50 -24.17 23.91
CA ARG A 148 3.20 -23.00 23.36
C ARG A 148 4.70 -23.01 23.69
N ASP A 149 5.04 -23.31 24.93
CA ASP A 149 6.40 -23.16 25.47
C ASP A 149 7.37 -24.22 24.95
N VAL A 150 6.92 -25.18 24.12
CA VAL A 150 7.76 -26.19 23.48
C VAL A 150 7.81 -26.06 21.95
N TYR A 151 7.11 -25.07 21.36
CA TYR A 151 7.06 -24.85 19.92
C TYR A 151 7.66 -23.47 19.56
N SER A 152 8.90 -23.48 19.04
CA SER A 152 9.71 -22.28 18.79
C SER A 152 8.99 -21.24 17.92
N GLU A 153 8.31 -21.68 16.88
CA GLU A 153 7.67 -20.84 15.87
C GLU A 153 6.46 -20.09 16.45
N ALA A 154 5.71 -20.70 17.37
CA ALA A 154 4.65 -19.98 18.11
C ALA A 154 5.22 -18.95 19.08
N LEU A 155 6.34 -19.25 19.74
CA LEU A 155 7.03 -18.29 20.61
C LEU A 155 7.58 -17.10 19.81
N LEU A 156 8.23 -17.37 18.67
CA LEU A 156 8.67 -16.33 17.74
C LEU A 156 7.49 -15.48 17.27
N LEU A 157 6.41 -16.10 16.79
CA LEU A 157 5.24 -15.39 16.29
C LEU A 157 4.59 -14.53 17.37
N LEU A 158 4.45 -15.04 18.60
CA LEU A 158 3.92 -14.23 19.69
C LEU A 158 4.89 -13.12 20.09
N GLY A 159 6.20 -13.35 20.00
CA GLY A 159 7.22 -12.31 20.13
C GLY A 159 7.02 -11.17 19.12
N LYS A 160 6.78 -11.51 17.84
CA LYS A 160 6.45 -10.54 16.78
C LYS A 160 5.14 -9.82 17.08
N VAL A 161 4.09 -10.53 17.51
CA VAL A 161 2.79 -9.94 17.88
C VAL A 161 2.93 -8.93 19.03
N TYR A 162 3.66 -9.27 20.09
CA TYR A 162 3.95 -8.33 21.18
C TYR A 162 4.76 -7.14 20.72
N PHE A 163 5.72 -7.35 19.81
CA PHE A 163 6.52 -6.27 19.25
C PHE A 163 5.66 -5.27 18.46
N HIS A 164 4.73 -5.76 17.64
CA HIS A 164 3.77 -4.91 16.93
C HIS A 164 2.78 -4.20 17.87
N SER A 165 2.57 -4.73 19.08
CA SER A 165 1.74 -4.14 20.12
C SER A 165 2.53 -3.25 21.08
N ASP A 166 3.78 -2.90 20.75
CA ASP A 166 4.73 -2.10 21.54
C ASP A 166 5.04 -2.66 22.95
N ASN A 167 4.79 -3.96 23.18
CA ASN A 167 5.13 -4.64 24.41
C ASN A 167 6.52 -5.29 24.29
N LEU A 168 7.56 -4.45 24.39
CA LEU A 168 8.95 -4.87 24.16
C LEU A 168 9.43 -5.92 25.18
N GLU A 169 8.99 -5.85 26.44
CA GLU A 169 9.39 -6.82 27.47
C GLU A 169 8.85 -8.22 27.16
N ALA A 170 7.55 -8.34 26.87
CA ALA A 170 6.95 -9.62 26.52
C ALA A 170 7.50 -10.16 25.20
N ALA A 171 7.75 -9.29 24.22
CA ALA A 171 8.41 -9.67 22.97
C ALA A 171 9.78 -10.32 23.23
N ARG A 172 10.63 -9.70 24.06
CA ARG A 172 11.95 -10.24 24.42
C ARG A 172 11.84 -11.60 25.12
N ASP A 173 10.95 -11.74 26.11
CA ASP A 173 10.81 -13.00 26.84
C ASP A 173 10.44 -14.15 25.90
N CYS A 174 9.49 -13.92 24.98
CA CYS A 174 9.06 -14.92 24.01
C CYS A 174 10.19 -15.31 23.03
N LEU A 175 10.92 -14.32 22.50
CA LEU A 175 12.01 -14.56 21.56
C LEU A 175 13.19 -15.28 22.23
N LEU A 176 13.53 -14.92 23.47
CA LEU A 176 14.57 -15.60 24.24
C LEU A 176 14.19 -17.05 24.57
N LYS A 177 12.90 -17.32 24.82
CA LYS A 177 12.41 -18.70 24.97
C LYS A 177 12.47 -19.47 23.65
N SER A 178 12.11 -18.83 22.52
CA SER A 178 12.21 -19.43 21.20
C SER A 178 13.65 -19.88 20.87
N ILE A 179 14.65 -19.02 21.13
CA ILE A 179 16.08 -19.34 20.92
C ILE A 179 16.52 -20.55 21.75
N LYS A 180 16.00 -20.73 22.97
CA LYS A 180 16.34 -21.89 23.81
C LYS A 180 15.85 -23.22 23.24
N ILE A 181 14.83 -23.19 22.38
CA ILE A 181 14.24 -24.39 21.74
C ILE A 181 14.92 -24.63 20.39
N ASN A 182 15.09 -23.57 19.59
CA ASN A 182 15.74 -23.62 18.30
C ASN A 182 16.81 -22.52 18.22
N GLU A 183 18.06 -22.91 18.48
CA GLU A 183 19.20 -22.00 18.53
C GLU A 183 19.70 -21.58 17.15
N ASP A 184 19.30 -22.28 16.08
CA ASP A 184 19.73 -22.03 14.72
C ASP A 184 18.72 -21.18 13.92
N HIS A 185 17.68 -20.65 14.57
CA HIS A 185 16.68 -19.85 13.86
C HIS A 185 17.09 -18.38 13.74
N SER A 186 17.81 -18.05 12.65
CA SER A 186 18.31 -16.70 12.32
C SER A 186 17.27 -15.59 12.45
N GLU A 187 16.02 -15.81 11.98
CA GLU A 187 14.95 -14.81 12.10
C GLU A 187 14.69 -14.41 13.56
N THR A 188 14.76 -15.36 14.50
CA THR A 188 14.49 -15.08 15.91
C THR A 188 15.50 -14.08 16.48
N TYR A 189 16.78 -14.24 16.13
CA TYR A 189 17.83 -13.29 16.51
C TYR A 189 17.63 -11.93 15.85
N ARG A 190 17.25 -11.89 14.56
CA ARG A 190 16.99 -10.62 13.85
C ARG A 190 15.87 -9.85 14.51
N ILE A 191 14.72 -10.49 14.79
CA ILE A 191 13.58 -9.85 15.46
C ILE A 191 13.99 -9.37 16.86
N LEU A 192 14.80 -10.14 17.59
CA LEU A 192 15.30 -9.71 18.91
C LEU A 192 16.23 -8.48 18.79
N GLY A 193 17.07 -8.43 17.76
CA GLY A 193 17.86 -7.25 17.39
C GLY A 193 17.00 -6.01 17.13
N GLU A 194 15.88 -6.16 16.42
CA GLU A 194 14.91 -5.10 16.19
C GLU A 194 14.19 -4.65 17.47
N VAL A 195 13.84 -5.58 18.36
CA VAL A 195 13.20 -5.26 19.65
C VAL A 195 14.15 -4.45 20.54
N TYR A 196 15.42 -4.84 20.64
CA TYR A 196 16.42 -4.04 21.37
C TYR A 196 16.72 -2.70 20.69
N GLN A 197 16.63 -2.63 19.36
CA GLN A 197 16.76 -1.36 18.64
C GLN A 197 15.63 -0.39 19.00
N ALA A 198 14.39 -0.89 19.09
CA ALA A 198 13.22 -0.11 19.49
C ALA A 198 13.32 0.35 20.96
N ASP A 199 13.87 -0.49 21.84
CA ASP A 199 14.20 -0.17 23.23
C ASP A 199 15.41 0.78 23.39
N ASN A 200 15.99 1.23 22.27
CA ASN A 200 17.21 2.05 22.22
C ASN A 200 18.42 1.41 22.93
N ASN A 201 18.41 0.09 23.14
CA ASN A 201 19.52 -0.69 23.68
C ASN A 201 20.44 -1.12 22.53
N LEU A 202 21.27 -0.17 22.10
CA LEU A 202 22.11 -0.29 20.90
C LEU A 202 23.12 -1.45 20.99
N ILE A 203 23.65 -1.75 22.18
CA ILE A 203 24.66 -2.80 22.36
C ILE A 203 24.04 -4.17 22.13
N ASN A 204 22.91 -4.47 22.80
CA ASN A 204 22.22 -5.74 22.60
C ASN A 204 21.64 -5.85 21.19
N SER A 205 21.15 -4.74 20.63
CA SER A 205 20.68 -4.72 19.24
C SER A 205 21.79 -5.14 18.26
N ALA A 206 22.98 -4.54 18.35
CA ALA A 206 24.13 -4.95 17.53
C ALA A 206 24.51 -6.41 17.77
N TYR A 207 24.53 -6.86 19.03
CA TYR A 207 24.83 -8.26 19.37
C TYR A 207 23.88 -9.22 18.65
N TYR A 208 22.56 -9.03 18.81
CA TYR A 208 21.57 -9.95 18.24
C TYR A 208 21.48 -9.90 16.72
N PHE A 209 21.72 -8.74 16.07
CA PHE A 209 21.85 -8.71 14.61
C PHE A 209 23.09 -9.47 14.12
N ASN A 210 24.22 -9.41 14.84
CA ASN A 210 25.39 -10.21 14.48
C ASN A 210 25.13 -11.71 14.69
N GLN A 211 24.41 -12.10 15.75
CA GLN A 211 23.99 -13.50 15.94
C GLN A 211 23.06 -13.96 14.82
N ALA A 212 22.13 -13.12 14.35
CA ALA A 212 21.29 -13.46 13.20
C ALA A 212 22.12 -13.78 11.95
N ILE A 213 23.18 -13.02 11.69
CA ILE A 213 24.11 -13.26 10.57
C ILE A 213 24.93 -14.54 10.79
N GLU A 214 25.38 -14.81 12.02
CA GLU A 214 26.17 -15.99 12.36
C GLU A 214 25.37 -17.30 12.21
N HIS A 215 24.11 -17.28 12.61
CA HIS A 215 23.19 -18.44 12.51
C HIS A 215 22.40 -18.47 11.19
N PHE A 216 22.69 -17.60 10.23
CA PHE A 216 22.00 -17.62 8.94
C PHE A 216 22.45 -18.79 8.08
N GLY A 217 21.50 -19.60 7.61
CA GLY A 217 21.78 -20.74 6.77
C GLY A 217 20.51 -21.49 6.34
N PRO A 218 20.66 -22.54 5.51
CA PRO A 218 19.57 -23.47 5.29
C PRO A 218 19.28 -24.26 6.58
N ASP A 219 18.01 -24.49 6.86
CA ASP A 219 17.52 -25.42 7.87
C ASP A 219 17.75 -26.88 7.47
N GLU A 220 17.29 -27.82 8.30
CA GLU A 220 17.45 -29.26 8.05
C GLU A 220 16.80 -29.75 6.74
N TYR A 221 15.83 -28.99 6.20
CA TYR A 221 15.12 -29.28 4.96
C TYR A 221 15.68 -28.53 3.75
N GLY A 222 16.76 -27.75 3.93
CA GLY A 222 17.36 -26.95 2.86
C GLY A 222 16.66 -25.63 2.58
N SER A 223 15.66 -25.24 3.40
CA SER A 223 15.00 -23.94 3.29
C SER A 223 15.77 -22.89 4.09
N LEU A 224 15.85 -21.64 3.62
CA LEU A 224 16.54 -20.59 4.38
C LEU A 224 15.78 -20.28 5.68
N ASN A 225 16.51 -20.27 6.80
CA ASN A 225 15.98 -20.03 8.14
C ASN A 225 15.69 -18.54 8.47
N ASP A 226 15.98 -17.62 7.54
CA ASP A 226 15.49 -16.25 7.54
C ASP A 226 15.36 -15.73 6.11
N SER A 227 14.13 -15.53 5.66
CA SER A 227 13.85 -15.00 4.32
C SER A 227 14.21 -13.51 4.18
N PHE A 228 14.52 -12.84 5.29
CA PHE A 228 14.76 -11.40 5.40
C PHE A 228 16.12 -11.09 6.04
N HIS A 229 17.08 -12.01 5.93
CA HIS A 229 18.40 -11.93 6.55
C HIS A 229 19.18 -10.65 6.20
N GLU A 230 18.97 -10.07 5.02
CA GLU A 230 19.60 -8.82 4.59
C GLU A 230 19.28 -7.67 5.54
N TYR A 231 18.11 -7.70 6.21
CA TYR A 231 17.69 -6.67 7.14
C TYR A 231 18.46 -6.68 8.46
N SER A 232 19.20 -7.74 8.77
CA SER A 232 20.19 -7.71 9.86
C SER A 232 21.31 -6.71 9.57
N TYR A 233 21.76 -6.60 8.31
CA TYR A 233 22.75 -5.60 7.92
C TYR A 233 22.18 -4.17 7.94
N LEU A 234 20.92 -4.01 7.53
CA LEU A 234 20.23 -2.72 7.67
C LEU A 234 20.15 -2.31 9.14
N GLY A 235 19.74 -3.23 10.02
CA GLY A 235 19.68 -3.04 11.46
C GLY A 235 21.02 -2.60 12.04
N LEU A 236 22.12 -3.27 11.67
CA LEU A 236 23.47 -2.91 12.07
C LEU A 236 23.88 -1.52 11.59
N ALA A 237 23.62 -1.17 10.32
CA ALA A 237 23.96 0.15 9.79
C ALA A 237 23.30 1.29 10.60
N ILE A 238 22.04 1.09 11.02
CA ILE A 238 21.32 2.04 11.88
C ILE A 238 21.93 2.09 13.28
N VAL A 239 22.18 0.93 13.90
CA VAL A 239 22.74 0.87 15.26
C VAL A 239 24.13 1.52 15.31
N TYR A 240 25.00 1.20 14.35
CA TYR A 240 26.32 1.78 14.25
C TYR A 240 26.27 3.27 13.92
N SER A 241 25.27 3.74 13.17
CA SER A 241 25.04 5.16 12.97
C SER A 241 24.75 5.84 14.30
N LYS A 242 23.82 5.31 15.10
CA LYS A 242 23.48 5.86 16.43
C LYS A 242 24.70 5.86 17.38
N LEU A 243 25.56 4.85 17.26
CA LEU A 243 26.84 4.75 18.00
C LEU A 243 27.97 5.62 17.44
N ASN A 244 27.77 6.34 16.33
CA ASN A 244 28.78 7.11 15.60
C ASN A 244 29.97 6.28 15.09
N GLN A 245 29.75 4.99 14.80
CA GLN A 245 30.77 4.08 14.28
C GLN A 245 30.73 4.07 12.74
N HIS A 246 31.25 5.14 12.12
CA HIS A 246 31.11 5.38 10.68
C HIS A 246 31.63 4.26 9.77
N ASP A 247 32.75 3.61 10.13
CA ASP A 247 33.29 2.49 9.32
C ASP A 247 32.36 1.28 9.32
N GLU A 248 31.77 0.95 10.46
CA GLU A 248 30.81 -0.15 10.57
C GLU A 248 29.48 0.19 9.88
N VAL A 249 29.05 1.45 9.88
CA VAL A 249 27.89 1.89 9.07
C VAL A 249 28.12 1.59 7.60
N ILE A 250 29.28 2.00 7.06
CA ILE A 250 29.62 1.81 5.64
C ILE A 250 29.66 0.32 5.31
N LYS A 251 30.34 -0.49 6.12
CA LYS A 251 30.46 -1.94 5.94
C LYS A 251 29.10 -2.64 5.96
N SER A 252 28.25 -2.33 6.94
CA SER A 252 26.91 -2.91 7.04
C SER A 252 25.99 -2.44 5.91
N ALA A 253 26.07 -1.17 5.51
CA ALA A 253 25.33 -0.62 4.38
C ALA A 253 25.74 -1.28 3.05
N GLU A 254 27.03 -1.48 2.81
CA GLU A 254 27.55 -2.18 1.62
C GLU A 254 27.01 -3.62 1.58
N LYS A 255 27.04 -4.34 2.70
CA LYS A 255 26.48 -5.68 2.81
C LYS A 255 24.98 -5.73 2.53
N PHE A 256 24.21 -4.79 3.07
CA PHE A 256 22.78 -4.70 2.74
C PHE A 256 22.55 -4.48 1.24
N LEU A 257 23.34 -3.61 0.61
CA LEU A 257 23.24 -3.29 -0.82
C LEU A 257 23.67 -4.44 -1.75
N GLU A 258 24.52 -5.38 -1.29
CA GLU A 258 24.88 -6.59 -2.06
C GLU A 258 23.67 -7.49 -2.36
N PHE A 259 22.64 -7.46 -1.52
CA PHE A 259 21.38 -8.20 -1.72
C PHE A 259 20.35 -7.44 -2.57
N GLN A 260 20.64 -6.19 -2.91
CA GLN A 260 19.79 -5.35 -3.75
C GLN A 260 20.23 -5.42 -5.22
N HIS A 261 19.47 -4.77 -6.10
CA HIS A 261 19.93 -4.60 -7.49
C HIS A 261 21.23 -3.82 -7.57
N SER A 262 22.04 -4.14 -8.58
CA SER A 262 23.24 -3.36 -8.90
C SER A 262 22.88 -1.89 -9.14
N TRP A 263 23.83 -0.98 -8.87
CA TRP A 263 23.61 0.45 -9.10
C TRP A 263 23.14 0.76 -10.53
N ASP A 264 23.74 0.11 -11.53
CA ASP A 264 23.39 0.34 -12.94
C ASP A 264 21.97 -0.15 -13.26
N ASP A 265 21.57 -1.29 -12.67
CA ASP A 265 20.20 -1.80 -12.81
C ASP A 265 19.20 -0.88 -12.12
N LEU A 266 19.49 -0.40 -10.90
CA LEU A 266 18.63 0.56 -10.19
C LEU A 266 18.43 1.84 -11.02
N VAL A 267 19.51 2.40 -11.57
CA VAL A 267 19.45 3.60 -12.42
C VAL A 267 18.63 3.33 -13.69
N LYS A 268 18.81 2.17 -14.31
CA LYS A 268 18.02 1.77 -15.48
C LYS A 268 16.53 1.66 -15.12
N MET A 269 16.19 0.96 -14.04
CA MET A 269 14.82 0.76 -13.59
C MET A 269 14.14 2.09 -13.27
N ILE A 270 14.76 2.96 -12.48
CA ILE A 270 14.15 4.24 -12.10
C ILE A 270 13.98 5.17 -13.32
N ARG A 271 14.89 5.12 -14.29
CA ARG A 271 14.75 5.88 -15.56
C ARG A 271 13.65 5.33 -16.45
N GLU A 272 13.52 4.01 -16.53
CA GLU A 272 12.39 3.37 -17.22
C GLU A 272 11.05 3.76 -16.56
N GLN A 273 11.00 3.85 -15.23
CA GLN A 273 9.84 4.32 -14.47
C GLN A 273 9.51 5.79 -14.72
N ARG A 274 10.51 6.68 -14.63
CA ARG A 274 10.35 8.12 -14.89
C ARG A 274 9.91 8.41 -16.32
N ALA A 275 10.40 7.60 -17.27
CA ALA A 275 10.01 7.69 -18.68
C ALA A 275 8.64 7.06 -18.97
N GLY A 276 7.98 6.43 -17.98
CA GLY A 276 6.70 5.74 -18.15
C GLY A 276 6.78 4.47 -19.00
N LYS A 277 7.98 3.91 -19.21
CA LYS A 277 8.19 2.69 -20.03
C LYS A 277 7.81 1.42 -19.28
N LYS A 278 8.05 1.38 -17.98
CA LYS A 278 7.69 0.29 -17.08
C LYS A 278 7.23 0.88 -15.75
N ASN A 279 6.29 0.22 -15.09
CA ASN A 279 5.88 0.60 -13.75
C ASN A 279 6.47 -0.43 -12.77
N TYR A 280 7.51 -0.04 -12.04
CA TYR A 280 8.04 -0.84 -10.94
C TYR A 280 7.25 -0.48 -9.69
N ILE A 281 6.10 -1.14 -9.59
CA ILE A 281 5.12 -1.00 -8.51
C ILE A 281 5.71 -1.68 -7.27
N GLY A 282 5.60 -1.03 -6.11
CA GLY A 282 5.99 -1.62 -4.84
C GLY A 282 7.44 -1.95 -4.61
N PHE A 283 8.30 -1.26 -5.34
CA PHE A 283 9.73 -1.41 -5.21
C PHE A 283 10.24 -0.56 -4.04
N ASP A 284 10.03 -1.04 -2.81
CA ASP A 284 10.60 -0.47 -1.58
C ASP A 284 12.13 -0.33 -1.68
N VAL A 285 12.76 -1.08 -2.57
CA VAL A 285 14.20 -1.01 -2.88
C VAL A 285 14.67 0.39 -3.28
N PHE A 286 13.90 1.20 -4.04
CA PHE A 286 14.37 2.57 -4.37
C PHE A 286 14.44 3.44 -3.12
N PHE A 287 13.41 3.37 -2.28
CA PHE A 287 13.36 4.12 -1.02
C PHE A 287 14.42 3.62 -0.04
N ALA A 288 14.58 2.31 0.09
CA ALA A 288 15.58 1.66 0.94
C ALA A 288 17.00 2.02 0.49
N CYS A 289 17.33 1.85 -0.79
CA CYS A 289 18.64 2.18 -1.33
C CYS A 289 18.92 3.69 -1.25
N ALA A 290 17.95 4.56 -1.52
CA ALA A 290 18.13 6.02 -1.38
C ALA A 290 18.47 6.38 0.07
N THR A 291 17.73 5.82 1.02
CA THR A 291 17.93 6.03 2.47
C THR A 291 19.30 5.52 2.91
N ILE A 292 19.72 4.34 2.45
CA ILE A 292 21.03 3.77 2.78
C ILE A 292 22.18 4.56 2.16
N TYR A 293 22.06 5.00 0.91
CA TYR A 293 23.05 5.86 0.29
C TYR A 293 23.19 7.22 1.00
N GLU A 294 22.09 7.81 1.48
CA GLU A 294 22.14 9.02 2.31
C GLU A 294 22.83 8.76 3.66
N LEU A 295 22.54 7.63 4.32
CA LEU A 295 23.19 7.22 5.56
C LEU A 295 24.72 7.04 5.38
N MET A 296 25.12 6.42 4.27
CA MET A 296 26.52 6.30 3.87
C MET A 296 27.14 7.68 3.62
N ALA A 297 26.44 8.57 2.89
CA ALA A 297 26.92 9.92 2.61
C ALA A 297 27.19 10.72 3.89
N LEU A 298 26.27 10.67 4.86
CA LEU A 298 26.45 11.30 6.18
C LEU A 298 27.59 10.67 6.98
N SER A 299 27.82 9.35 6.85
CA SER A 299 28.95 8.67 7.49
C SER A 299 30.30 9.07 6.88
N PHE A 300 30.40 9.15 5.55
CA PHE A 300 31.59 9.68 4.87
C PHE A 300 31.82 11.16 5.18
N LEU A 301 30.74 11.94 5.31
CA LEU A 301 30.80 13.34 5.72
C LEU A 301 31.38 13.49 7.14
N GLY A 302 31.02 12.60 8.06
CA GLY A 302 31.57 12.51 9.41
C GLY A 302 33.04 12.08 9.44
N LYS A 303 33.47 11.25 8.48
CA LYS A 303 34.88 10.86 8.25
C LYS A 303 35.68 11.90 7.45
N GLU A 304 35.11 13.06 7.16
CA GLU A 304 35.71 14.12 6.32
C GLU A 304 36.09 13.68 4.90
N ASN A 305 35.54 12.57 4.42
CA ASN A 305 35.73 12.09 3.06
C ASN A 305 34.65 12.70 2.14
N LEU A 306 34.84 13.96 1.77
CA LEU A 306 33.87 14.71 0.97
C LEU A 306 33.64 14.11 -0.42
N THR A 307 34.63 13.44 -1.00
CA THR A 307 34.51 12.79 -2.32
C THR A 307 33.52 11.63 -2.29
N LEU A 308 33.64 10.73 -1.31
CA LEU A 308 32.71 9.61 -1.17
C LEU A 308 31.35 10.09 -0.63
N ALA A 309 31.32 11.09 0.24
CA ALA A 309 30.06 11.69 0.69
C ALA A 309 29.25 12.24 -0.51
N GLU A 310 29.90 12.97 -1.41
CA GLU A 310 29.28 13.49 -2.64
C GLU A 310 28.80 12.37 -3.57
N LEU A 311 29.63 11.34 -3.79
CA LEU A 311 29.26 10.18 -4.60
C LEU A 311 27.96 9.54 -4.09
N TYR A 312 27.87 9.27 -2.79
CA TYR A 312 26.73 8.56 -2.23
C TYR A 312 25.49 9.44 -2.11
N ILE A 313 25.62 10.75 -1.83
CA ILE A 313 24.44 11.62 -1.83
C ILE A 313 23.89 11.82 -3.25
N ASP A 314 24.74 11.81 -4.28
CA ASP A 314 24.32 11.85 -5.67
C ASP A 314 23.54 10.59 -6.06
N ARG A 315 23.98 9.42 -5.57
CA ARG A 315 23.23 8.17 -5.74
C ARG A 315 21.87 8.23 -5.04
N ALA A 316 21.83 8.72 -3.80
CA ALA A 316 20.58 8.91 -3.06
C ALA A 316 19.61 9.83 -3.83
N GLN A 317 20.10 10.96 -4.36
CA GLN A 317 19.30 11.92 -5.13
C GLN A 317 18.82 11.36 -6.47
N GLU A 318 19.61 10.54 -7.16
CA GLU A 318 19.18 9.91 -8.40
C GLU A 318 18.06 8.89 -8.16
N LEU A 319 17.95 8.30 -6.97
CA LEU A 319 16.84 7.41 -6.61
C LEU A 319 15.63 8.19 -6.07
N ASP A 320 15.86 9.14 -5.16
CA ASP A 320 14.82 10.00 -4.58
C ASP A 320 15.13 11.51 -4.75
N PRO A 321 14.77 12.10 -5.90
CA PRO A 321 15.10 13.48 -6.23
C PRO A 321 14.20 14.50 -5.52
N LYS A 322 13.13 14.05 -4.85
CA LYS A 322 12.16 14.93 -4.19
C LYS A 322 12.41 15.07 -2.68
N SER A 323 13.31 14.26 -2.10
CA SER A 323 13.66 14.36 -0.68
C SER A 323 14.37 15.68 -0.35
N ALA A 324 13.78 16.43 0.58
CA ALA A 324 14.36 17.66 1.10
C ALA A 324 15.65 17.39 1.89
N ASN A 325 15.71 16.28 2.62
CA ASN A 325 16.86 15.90 3.44
C ASN A 325 18.08 15.53 2.60
N ILE A 326 17.86 14.81 1.49
CA ILE A 326 18.92 14.50 0.52
C ILE A 326 19.46 15.80 -0.09
N ALA A 327 18.57 16.69 -0.51
CA ALA A 327 18.97 17.98 -1.08
C ALA A 327 19.74 18.85 -0.07
N MET A 328 19.33 18.87 1.20
CA MET A 328 20.03 19.61 2.26
C MET A 328 21.41 19.01 2.55
N THR A 329 21.50 17.68 2.68
CA THR A 329 22.78 16.96 2.87
C THR A 329 23.75 17.26 1.72
N LYS A 330 23.27 17.24 0.48
CA LYS A 330 24.08 17.60 -0.70
C LYS A 330 24.54 19.05 -0.67
N GLY A 331 23.67 19.98 -0.28
CA GLY A 331 24.02 21.39 -0.09
C GLY A 331 25.14 21.59 0.93
N ILE A 332 25.08 20.87 2.06
CA ILE A 332 26.14 20.88 3.09
C ILE A 332 27.46 20.34 2.53
N ILE A 333 27.43 19.22 1.79
CA ILE A 333 28.63 18.62 1.18
C ILE A 333 29.28 19.61 0.20
N ILE A 334 28.50 20.22 -0.70
CA ILE A 334 28.99 21.21 -1.66
C ILE A 334 29.58 22.43 -0.94
N GLY A 335 28.88 22.96 0.07
CA GLY A 335 29.34 24.09 0.87
C GLY A 335 30.66 23.80 1.58
N ARG A 336 30.82 22.61 2.18
CA ARG A 336 32.08 22.19 2.82
C ARG A 336 33.23 22.04 1.83
N LYS A 337 32.97 21.55 0.60
CA LYS A 337 33.99 21.48 -0.46
C LYS A 337 34.48 22.86 -0.91
N GLN A 338 33.62 23.88 -0.86
CA GLN A 338 33.93 25.23 -1.32
C GLN A 338 34.58 26.12 -0.24
N ASN A 339 34.23 25.94 1.03
CA ASN A 339 34.67 26.79 2.14
C ASN A 339 35.72 26.14 3.07
N GLU A 340 36.64 25.32 2.53
CA GLU A 340 37.73 24.68 3.29
C GLU A 340 37.28 23.89 4.54
N GLY A 341 36.04 23.37 4.57
CA GLY A 341 35.63 22.35 5.53
C GLY A 341 35.14 22.82 6.91
N GLU A 342 34.74 24.08 7.13
CA GLU A 342 34.16 24.50 8.43
C GLU A 342 32.94 23.64 8.83
N VAL A 343 33.13 22.78 9.83
CA VAL A 343 32.13 21.79 10.31
C VAL A 343 31.18 22.40 11.35
N SER A 344 31.63 23.43 12.07
CA SER A 344 30.90 24.02 13.20
C SER A 344 29.54 24.59 12.79
N GLY A 345 29.46 25.23 11.61
CA GLY A 345 28.22 25.85 11.10
C GLY A 345 27.11 24.87 10.74
N TYR A 346 27.43 23.60 10.48
CA TYR A 346 26.46 22.59 10.02
C TYR A 346 26.17 21.50 11.05
N LYS A 347 26.82 21.51 12.21
CA LYS A 347 26.77 20.41 13.18
C LYS A 347 25.34 20.03 13.60
N GLU A 348 24.51 21.03 13.92
CA GLU A 348 23.12 20.82 14.32
C GLU A 348 22.27 20.27 13.16
N GLN A 349 22.41 20.84 11.97
CA GLN A 349 21.70 20.37 10.77
C GLN A 349 22.07 18.92 10.43
N ILE A 350 23.37 18.59 10.46
CA ILE A 350 23.84 17.21 10.22
C ILE A 350 23.25 16.26 11.27
N SER A 351 23.17 16.67 12.54
CA SER A 351 22.56 15.85 13.60
C SER A 351 21.08 15.58 13.33
N LEU A 352 20.31 16.58 12.89
CA LEU A 352 18.89 16.43 12.55
C LEU A 352 18.69 15.54 11.31
N LEU A 353 19.50 15.76 10.26
CA LEU A 353 19.48 14.93 9.05
C LEU A 353 19.82 13.47 9.37
N LYS A 354 20.80 13.26 10.24
CA LYS A 354 21.19 11.94 10.74
C LYS A 354 20.03 11.24 11.46
N GLN A 355 19.38 11.91 12.41
CA GLN A 355 18.21 11.34 13.11
C GLN A 355 17.09 11.00 12.13
N SER A 356 16.84 11.86 11.14
CA SER A 356 15.82 11.61 10.12
C SER A 356 16.14 10.41 9.23
N VAL A 357 17.39 10.24 8.78
CA VAL A 357 17.77 9.07 7.96
C VAL A 357 17.76 7.78 8.79
N GLU A 358 18.17 7.82 10.06
CA GLU A 358 18.12 6.66 10.95
C GLU A 358 16.68 6.20 11.17
N LEU A 359 15.76 7.14 11.33
CA LEU A 359 14.34 6.86 11.52
C LEU A 359 13.70 6.30 10.25
N ARG A 360 14.02 6.87 9.07
CA ARG A 360 13.60 6.30 7.77
C ARG A 360 14.15 4.90 7.57
N ALA A 361 15.43 4.68 7.85
CA ALA A 361 16.08 3.37 7.71
C ALA A 361 15.42 2.34 8.63
N SER A 362 15.10 2.71 9.88
CA SER A 362 14.39 1.86 10.84
C SER A 362 12.96 1.52 10.39
N SER A 363 12.40 2.33 9.49
CA SER A 363 11.02 2.20 9.01
C SER A 363 10.91 1.42 7.69
N ILE A 364 12.02 1.07 7.03
CA ILE A 364 11.99 0.35 5.74
C ILE A 364 11.12 -0.93 5.83
N ASN A 365 11.14 -1.63 6.98
CA ASN A 365 10.32 -2.83 7.22
C ASN A 365 9.00 -2.59 7.96
N LYS A 366 8.82 -1.37 8.47
CA LYS A 366 7.75 -1.03 9.41
C LYS A 366 6.87 0.11 8.93
N LEU A 367 7.11 0.66 7.74
CA LEU A 367 6.29 1.74 7.20
C LEU A 367 4.81 1.34 7.27
N LYS A 368 4.46 0.12 6.84
CA LYS A 368 3.10 -0.45 6.88
C LYS A 368 2.54 -0.74 8.28
N THR A 369 3.26 -0.43 9.35
CA THR A 369 2.82 -0.63 10.74
C THR A 369 2.65 0.69 11.48
N LEU A 370 3.15 1.78 10.91
CA LEU A 370 3.09 3.13 11.49
C LEU A 370 1.82 3.85 11.09
N ARG A 371 1.35 4.82 11.87
CA ARG A 371 0.16 5.61 11.52
C ARG A 371 0.40 6.41 10.22
N PRO A 372 -0.65 6.72 9.42
CA PRO A 372 -0.53 7.48 8.18
C PRO A 372 0.28 8.78 8.30
N GLU A 373 0.13 9.49 9.40
CA GLU A 373 0.83 10.74 9.68
C GLU A 373 2.35 10.52 9.84
N GLU A 374 2.75 9.45 10.53
CA GLU A 374 4.14 9.06 10.72
C GLU A 374 4.75 8.59 9.39
N GLN A 375 4.03 7.75 8.66
CA GLN A 375 4.44 7.27 7.33
C GLN A 375 4.82 8.40 6.37
N VAL A 376 3.98 9.45 6.30
CA VAL A 376 4.20 10.58 5.37
C VAL A 376 5.40 11.41 5.76
N LYS A 377 5.54 11.76 7.04
CA LYS A 377 6.68 12.54 7.55
C LYS A 377 8.00 11.81 7.29
N LEU A 378 8.01 10.51 7.55
CA LEU A 378 9.17 9.65 7.31
C LEU A 378 9.49 9.55 5.84
N PHE A 379 8.51 9.20 5.01
CA PHE A 379 8.73 9.00 3.59
C PHE A 379 9.22 10.27 2.89
N THR A 380 8.70 11.43 3.27
CA THR A 380 9.10 12.72 2.68
C THR A 380 10.34 13.33 3.33
N GLY A 381 10.69 12.90 4.54
CA GLY A 381 11.69 13.56 5.37
C GLY A 381 11.27 14.95 5.87
N ASN A 382 9.98 15.30 5.82
CA ASN A 382 9.45 16.62 6.16
C ASN A 382 8.45 16.54 7.34
N GLU A 383 8.85 17.07 8.50
CA GLU A 383 8.03 17.06 9.72
C GLU A 383 6.73 17.88 9.63
N GLU A 384 6.69 18.86 8.72
CA GLU A 384 5.52 19.70 8.47
C GLU A 384 4.58 19.11 7.40
N GLU A 385 4.95 17.97 6.80
CA GLU A 385 4.13 17.32 5.79
C GLU A 385 2.90 16.67 6.44
N THR A 386 1.72 16.94 5.85
CA THR A 386 0.45 16.37 6.33
C THR A 386 -0.02 15.29 5.37
N VAL A 387 -0.81 14.33 5.87
CA VAL A 387 -1.38 13.25 5.06
C VAL A 387 -2.17 13.81 3.88
N SER A 388 -3.00 14.84 4.12
CA SER A 388 -3.82 15.46 3.07
C SER A 388 -2.98 16.16 2.00
N ARG A 389 -1.96 16.93 2.38
CA ARG A 389 -1.07 17.61 1.43
C ARG A 389 -0.27 16.60 0.60
N PHE A 390 0.32 15.60 1.25
CA PHE A 390 1.04 14.51 0.58
C PHE A 390 0.14 13.77 -0.42
N LEU A 391 -1.06 13.40 0.01
CA LEU A 391 -2.01 12.67 -0.81
C LEU A 391 -2.45 13.50 -2.02
N ILE A 392 -2.73 14.79 -1.85
CA ILE A 392 -3.04 15.70 -2.96
C ILE A 392 -1.88 15.81 -3.95
N GLY A 393 -0.64 15.86 -3.47
CA GLY A 393 0.54 15.83 -4.34
C GLY A 393 0.60 14.55 -5.19
N LYS A 394 0.40 13.38 -4.56
CA LYS A 394 0.35 12.08 -5.26
C LYS A 394 -0.81 12.00 -6.25
N ILE A 395 -1.99 12.51 -5.88
CA ILE A 395 -3.17 12.57 -6.73
C ILE A 395 -2.92 13.44 -7.96
N PHE A 396 -2.32 14.63 -7.82
CA PHE A 396 -2.02 15.49 -8.97
C PHE A 396 -1.00 14.88 -9.91
N ASP A 397 0.06 14.27 -9.38
CA ASP A 397 1.04 13.53 -10.18
C ASP A 397 0.35 12.37 -10.94
N ASN A 398 -0.59 11.65 -10.30
CA ASN A 398 -1.33 10.57 -10.94
C ASN A 398 -2.30 11.10 -12.02
N LEU A 399 -3.18 12.05 -11.69
CA LEU A 399 -4.14 12.62 -12.64
C LEU A 399 -3.44 13.20 -13.87
N LYS A 400 -2.21 13.72 -13.72
CA LYS A 400 -1.42 14.18 -14.86
C LYS A 400 -1.01 13.03 -15.78
N LYS A 401 -0.60 11.89 -15.21
CA LYS A 401 -0.31 10.68 -15.98
C LYS A 401 -1.55 10.16 -16.69
N ILE A 402 -2.72 10.16 -16.02
CA ILE A 402 -3.98 9.78 -16.64
C ILE A 402 -4.34 10.70 -17.80
N GLU A 403 -4.16 12.02 -17.63
CA GLU A 403 -4.35 12.99 -18.72
C GLU A 403 -3.49 12.61 -19.93
N ILE A 404 -2.20 12.29 -19.72
CA ILE A 404 -1.25 11.90 -20.79
C ILE A 404 -1.64 10.58 -21.45
N LEU A 405 -2.06 9.57 -20.68
CA LEU A 405 -2.41 8.23 -21.16
C LEU A 405 -3.81 8.16 -21.80
N SER A 406 -4.66 9.15 -21.54
CA SER A 406 -6.04 9.18 -22.02
C SER A 406 -6.26 8.91 -23.52
N PRO A 407 -5.36 9.24 -24.46
CA PRO A 407 -5.55 8.93 -25.89
C PRO A 407 -5.45 7.44 -26.24
N ILE A 408 -4.77 6.65 -25.40
CA ILE A 408 -4.53 5.22 -25.60
C ILE A 408 -5.74 4.40 -25.13
N VAL A 409 -6.62 5.01 -24.33
CA VAL A 409 -7.85 4.38 -23.85
C VAL A 409 -8.89 4.38 -24.98
N THR A 410 -9.19 3.21 -25.55
CA THR A 410 -10.16 3.05 -26.65
C THR A 410 -11.56 3.57 -26.22
N PRO A 411 -12.16 4.54 -26.92
CA PRO A 411 -13.45 5.12 -26.52
C PRO A 411 -14.58 4.08 -26.53
N SER A 412 -15.42 4.11 -25.50
CA SER A 412 -16.69 3.36 -25.46
C SER A 412 -17.80 4.21 -26.07
N GLN A 413 -18.82 3.60 -26.70
CA GLN A 413 -20.01 4.31 -27.14
C GLN A 413 -20.95 4.71 -25.97
N ASN A 414 -20.69 4.25 -24.74
CA ASN A 414 -21.57 4.41 -23.57
C ASN A 414 -20.95 5.32 -22.49
N LYS A 415 -21.67 6.38 -22.05
CA LYS A 415 -21.11 7.49 -21.23
C LYS A 415 -20.75 7.12 -19.78
N ALA A 416 -21.56 6.29 -19.11
CA ALA A 416 -21.23 5.81 -17.76
C ALA A 416 -19.94 4.96 -17.78
N ALA A 417 -19.78 4.15 -18.84
CA ALA A 417 -18.58 3.37 -19.08
C ALA A 417 -17.33 4.21 -19.45
N GLU A 418 -17.46 5.52 -19.73
CA GLU A 418 -16.29 6.40 -19.91
C GLU A 418 -15.75 6.90 -18.57
N GLU A 419 -16.62 7.31 -17.64
CA GLU A 419 -16.23 7.79 -16.31
C GLU A 419 -15.49 6.72 -15.51
N ASP A 420 -16.12 5.54 -15.39
CA ASP A 420 -15.60 4.39 -14.66
C ASP A 420 -14.22 4.00 -15.16
N ARG A 421 -13.97 4.11 -16.48
CA ARG A 421 -12.67 3.75 -17.07
C ARG A 421 -11.54 4.66 -16.63
N TYR A 422 -11.76 5.98 -16.60
CA TYR A 422 -10.71 6.90 -16.14
C TYR A 422 -10.53 6.81 -14.62
N THR A 423 -11.61 6.56 -13.89
CA THR A 423 -11.57 6.34 -12.43
C THR A 423 -10.85 5.02 -12.09
N ASP A 424 -11.09 3.94 -12.83
CA ASP A 424 -10.39 2.65 -12.69
C ASP A 424 -8.90 2.77 -13.06
N LEU A 425 -8.59 3.50 -14.12
CA LEU A 425 -7.20 3.76 -14.51
C LEU A 425 -6.48 4.61 -13.44
N PHE A 426 -7.16 5.62 -12.90
CA PHE A 426 -6.67 6.41 -11.78
C PHE A 426 -6.41 5.53 -10.55
N LYS A 427 -7.37 4.68 -10.16
CA LYS A 427 -7.25 3.74 -9.04
C LYS A 427 -6.08 2.78 -9.22
N SER A 428 -5.99 2.12 -10.36
CA SER A 428 -4.91 1.16 -10.69
C SER A 428 -3.53 1.80 -10.52
N HIS A 429 -3.37 3.03 -11.01
CA HIS A 429 -2.12 3.77 -10.83
C HIS A 429 -1.95 4.35 -9.41
N MET A 430 -3.03 4.69 -8.68
CA MET A 430 -2.93 5.13 -7.28
C MET A 430 -2.46 3.98 -6.38
N ASP A 431 -3.08 2.81 -6.48
CA ASP A 431 -2.74 1.62 -5.70
C ASP A 431 -1.26 1.30 -5.84
N SER A 432 -0.76 1.40 -7.06
CA SER A 432 0.64 1.19 -7.41
C SER A 432 1.64 2.12 -6.69
N ASN A 433 1.18 3.25 -6.16
CA ASN A 433 2.02 4.24 -5.47
C ASN A 433 1.74 4.32 -3.98
N LEU A 434 0.69 3.62 -3.51
CA LEU A 434 0.16 3.75 -2.15
C LEU A 434 0.16 2.42 -1.38
N VAL A 435 -0.23 1.33 -2.03
CA VAL A 435 -0.40 0.02 -1.37
C VAL A 435 0.94 -0.53 -0.93
N ASP A 436 1.92 -0.51 -1.80
CA ASP A 436 3.15 -1.24 -1.50
C ASP A 436 4.07 -0.49 -0.55
N THR A 437 4.08 0.84 -0.60
CA THR A 437 4.91 1.65 0.31
C THR A 437 4.23 1.92 1.65
N PHE A 438 2.91 2.16 1.64
CA PHE A 438 2.17 2.62 2.82
C PHE A 438 1.09 1.64 3.31
N GLY A 439 0.79 0.60 2.54
CA GLY A 439 -0.37 -0.26 2.78
C GLY A 439 -1.70 0.47 2.56
N TRP A 440 -1.71 1.61 1.86
CA TRP A 440 -2.93 2.38 1.62
C TRP A 440 -3.62 1.91 0.34
N ILE A 441 -4.88 1.54 0.44
CA ILE A 441 -5.65 0.94 -0.64
C ILE A 441 -6.64 1.96 -1.20
N THR A 442 -6.77 2.00 -2.52
CA THR A 442 -7.78 2.77 -3.24
C THR A 442 -8.92 1.83 -3.64
N HIS A 443 -10.13 2.13 -3.19
CA HIS A 443 -11.35 1.40 -3.54
C HIS A 443 -12.17 2.17 -4.57
N THR A 444 -12.73 1.45 -5.54
CA THR A 444 -13.77 1.91 -6.49
C THR A 444 -14.96 0.95 -6.46
N GLN A 445 -16.10 1.36 -7.00
CA GLN A 445 -17.35 0.58 -6.97
C GLN A 445 -17.20 -0.83 -7.57
N SER A 446 -17.92 -1.82 -7.01
CA SER A 446 -18.18 -3.10 -7.68
C SER A 446 -19.36 -2.99 -8.64
N ARG A 447 -19.18 -3.42 -9.89
CA ARG A 447 -20.20 -3.33 -10.96
C ARG A 447 -21.51 -4.04 -10.59
N GLY A 448 -22.53 -3.29 -10.16
CA GLY A 448 -23.90 -3.80 -9.97
C GLY A 448 -24.62 -3.41 -8.67
N GLY A 449 -24.16 -2.42 -7.91
CA GLY A 449 -24.87 -1.93 -6.71
C GLY A 449 -26.21 -1.26 -7.03
N TYR A 450 -27.28 -1.70 -6.37
CA TYR A 450 -28.63 -1.18 -6.53
C TYR A 450 -28.82 0.11 -5.71
N THR A 451 -29.25 1.19 -6.39
CA THR A 451 -29.77 2.41 -5.74
C THR A 451 -31.05 2.07 -4.99
N ARG A 452 -31.04 2.10 -3.66
CA ARG A 452 -32.24 1.84 -2.84
C ARG A 452 -33.21 3.02 -2.91
N GLU A 453 -34.49 2.72 -3.17
CA GLU A 453 -35.63 3.61 -2.95
C GLU A 453 -35.98 3.60 -1.45
N GLU A 454 -35.56 4.62 -0.67
CA GLU A 454 -36.30 5.25 0.44
C GLU A 454 -35.40 6.13 1.34
N LEU A 455 -35.90 7.32 1.67
CA LEU A 455 -35.28 8.38 2.48
C LEU A 455 -35.61 8.21 3.98
N GLY A 456 -34.59 8.28 4.84
CA GLY A 456 -34.74 8.60 6.26
C GLY A 456 -34.12 9.98 6.58
N ASP A 457 -34.43 10.53 7.76
CA ASP A 457 -33.98 11.88 8.23
C ASP A 457 -32.46 12.03 8.36
N ARG A 458 -31.71 10.92 8.28
CA ARG A 458 -30.28 10.90 8.00
C ARG A 458 -30.14 10.37 6.57
N GLY A 459 -29.73 11.25 5.64
CA GLY A 459 -29.58 10.92 4.23
C GLY A 459 -28.81 9.61 4.07
N GLY A 460 -29.46 8.61 3.44
CA GLY A 460 -28.87 7.29 3.23
C GLY A 460 -27.59 7.37 2.40
N ILE A 461 -26.63 6.52 2.75
CA ILE A 461 -25.33 6.37 2.09
C ILE A 461 -25.57 6.04 0.61
N GLY A 462 -25.33 7.00 -0.27
CA GLY A 462 -25.07 6.73 -1.69
C GLY A 462 -23.73 6.00 -1.85
N GLU A 463 -23.52 5.30 -2.97
CA GLU A 463 -22.31 4.50 -3.19
C GLU A 463 -21.13 5.40 -3.60
N ARG A 464 -19.97 5.31 -2.93
CA ARG A 464 -18.77 6.15 -3.18
C ARG A 464 -18.03 5.72 -4.45
N ASP A 465 -17.62 6.68 -5.29
CA ASP A 465 -16.83 6.36 -6.48
C ASP A 465 -15.36 6.09 -6.14
N LEU A 466 -14.84 6.75 -5.10
CA LEU A 466 -13.44 6.63 -4.67
C LEU A 466 -13.30 6.67 -3.14
N VAL A 467 -12.52 5.76 -2.56
CA VAL A 467 -12.05 5.86 -1.18
C VAL A 467 -10.58 5.48 -1.11
N ILE A 468 -9.75 6.28 -0.45
CA ILE A 468 -8.38 5.90 -0.08
C ILE A 468 -8.37 5.59 1.41
N ARG A 469 -7.99 4.37 1.76
CA ARG A 469 -8.01 3.84 3.12
C ARG A 469 -6.62 3.38 3.52
N SER A 470 -6.22 3.70 4.75
CA SER A 470 -4.94 3.22 5.31
C SER A 470 -4.97 1.72 5.63
N HIS A 471 -3.78 1.14 5.88
CA HIS A 471 -3.65 -0.25 6.33
C HIS A 471 -4.33 -0.53 7.70
N GLN A 472 -4.58 0.51 8.49
CA GLN A 472 -5.32 0.44 9.77
C GLN A 472 -6.84 0.62 9.58
N ASN A 473 -7.35 0.48 8.36
CA ASN A 473 -8.75 0.68 8.00
C ASN A 473 -9.33 2.10 8.24
N LYS A 474 -8.48 3.11 8.48
CA LYS A 474 -8.89 4.53 8.54
C LYS A 474 -9.09 5.11 7.13
N ASP A 475 -10.25 5.71 6.85
CA ASP A 475 -10.53 6.43 5.60
C ASP A 475 -9.72 7.75 5.59
N LEU A 476 -8.80 7.90 4.61
CA LEU A 476 -7.92 9.06 4.49
C LEU A 476 -8.48 10.11 3.52
N LEU A 477 -9.24 9.66 2.52
CA LEU A 477 -9.89 10.51 1.54
C LEU A 477 -11.09 9.78 0.93
N MET A 478 -12.16 10.52 0.69
CA MET A 478 -13.32 10.05 -0.08
C MET A 478 -13.49 10.89 -1.34
N GLY A 479 -14.06 10.36 -2.40
CA GLY A 479 -14.27 11.15 -3.60
C GLY A 479 -15.33 10.66 -4.55
N GLU A 480 -15.69 11.56 -5.45
CA GLU A 480 -16.62 11.34 -6.57
C GLU A 480 -15.91 11.67 -7.88
N ALA A 481 -16.31 10.98 -8.94
CA ALA A 481 -15.93 11.28 -10.30
C ALA A 481 -17.16 11.75 -11.08
N LEU A 482 -16.93 12.54 -12.14
CA LEU A 482 -17.97 12.86 -13.11
C LEU A 482 -17.40 13.27 -14.47
N ILE A 483 -18.13 12.98 -15.53
CA ILE A 483 -17.86 13.52 -16.87
C ILE A 483 -18.34 14.98 -16.99
N LEU A 484 -17.43 15.90 -17.29
CA LEU A 484 -17.75 17.32 -17.48
C LEU A 484 -17.64 17.74 -18.96
N LYS A 485 -18.78 17.69 -19.66
CA LYS A 485 -18.95 18.10 -21.08
C LYS A 485 -19.47 19.54 -21.23
N GLY A 486 -20.30 20.00 -20.29
CA GLY A 486 -20.99 21.29 -20.33
C GLY A 486 -21.82 21.55 -19.06
N LYS A 487 -22.82 22.43 -19.18
CA LYS A 487 -23.62 22.94 -18.05
C LYS A 487 -24.78 21.99 -17.67
N ASP A 488 -24.49 20.76 -17.26
CA ASP A 488 -25.49 19.89 -16.65
C ASP A 488 -25.61 20.23 -15.15
N THR A 489 -26.44 21.21 -14.83
CA THR A 489 -26.59 21.70 -13.45
C THR A 489 -27.15 20.65 -12.50
N THR A 490 -27.92 19.67 -13.01
CA THR A 490 -28.54 18.64 -12.18
C THR A 490 -27.50 17.59 -11.80
N SER A 491 -26.77 17.04 -12.79
CA SER A 491 -25.69 16.09 -12.53
C SER A 491 -24.61 16.69 -11.61
N ILE A 492 -24.15 17.92 -11.89
CA ILE A 492 -23.13 18.58 -11.06
C ILE A 492 -23.61 18.73 -9.61
N LYS A 493 -24.86 19.14 -9.39
CA LYS A 493 -25.40 19.27 -8.03
C LYS A 493 -25.44 17.91 -7.32
N THR A 494 -25.91 16.87 -8.00
CA THR A 494 -26.00 15.52 -7.42
C THR A 494 -24.62 15.01 -6.96
N HIS A 495 -23.61 14.98 -7.85
CA HIS A 495 -22.27 14.48 -7.48
C HIS A 495 -21.59 15.34 -6.40
N THR A 496 -21.72 16.67 -6.49
CA THR A 496 -21.10 17.57 -5.50
C THR A 496 -21.83 17.60 -4.15
N GLN A 497 -23.08 17.14 -4.09
CA GLN A 497 -23.81 16.94 -2.83
C GLN A 497 -23.50 15.59 -2.19
N LYS A 498 -23.36 14.55 -3.02
CA LYS A 498 -23.19 13.16 -2.59
C LYS A 498 -21.96 12.96 -1.70
N ILE A 499 -20.84 13.64 -1.97
CA ILE A 499 -19.63 13.56 -1.11
C ILE A 499 -19.85 13.91 0.36
N PHE A 500 -20.85 14.75 0.66
CA PHE A 500 -21.10 15.20 2.03
C PHE A 500 -22.18 14.39 2.73
N GLY A 501 -22.85 13.46 2.03
CA GLY A 501 -23.74 12.49 2.67
C GLY A 501 -22.99 11.33 3.34
N TYR A 502 -21.66 11.32 3.28
CA TYR A 502 -20.83 10.30 3.90
C TYR A 502 -20.58 10.57 5.38
N ASP A 503 -20.11 9.56 6.11
CA ASP A 503 -19.76 9.69 7.52
C ASP A 503 -18.56 10.64 7.69
N ILE A 504 -18.88 11.92 7.88
CA ILE A 504 -17.92 13.02 8.07
C ILE A 504 -17.16 12.86 9.39
N GLY A 505 -17.72 12.12 10.36
CA GLY A 505 -17.01 11.75 11.59
C GLY A 505 -15.86 10.79 11.37
N ASN A 506 -15.86 10.05 10.25
CA ASN A 506 -14.78 9.14 9.87
C ASN A 506 -13.74 9.78 8.93
N CYS A 507 -14.17 10.60 7.96
CA CYS A 507 -13.26 11.33 7.07
C CYS A 507 -13.89 12.64 6.55
N ASN A 508 -13.22 13.77 6.79
CA ASN A 508 -13.67 15.11 6.39
C ASN A 508 -12.87 15.70 5.20
N PHE A 509 -12.07 14.86 4.51
CA PHE A 509 -11.27 15.26 3.36
C PHE A 509 -11.76 14.59 2.07
N HIS A 510 -12.11 15.40 1.08
CA HIS A 510 -12.82 14.95 -0.12
C HIS A 510 -12.14 15.37 -1.43
N LEU A 511 -12.34 14.56 -2.48
CA LEU A 511 -11.87 14.82 -3.84
C LEU A 511 -13.04 14.75 -4.83
N ILE A 512 -13.11 15.69 -5.76
CA ILE A 512 -14.03 15.60 -6.90
C ILE A 512 -13.24 15.69 -8.20
N ILE A 513 -13.23 14.59 -8.96
CA ILE A 513 -12.53 14.49 -10.24
C ILE A 513 -13.52 14.77 -11.38
N ASN A 514 -13.30 15.86 -12.10
CA ASN A 514 -14.06 16.20 -13.30
C ASN A 514 -13.27 15.76 -14.53
N TRP A 515 -13.69 14.67 -15.16
CA TRP A 515 -13.14 14.19 -16.43
C TRP A 515 -13.65 15.08 -17.57
N GLY A 516 -12.76 15.90 -18.12
CA GLY A 516 -13.07 16.99 -19.04
C GLY A 516 -13.23 16.54 -20.50
N PHE A 517 -14.44 16.75 -21.03
CA PHE A 517 -14.79 16.44 -22.42
C PHE A 517 -15.38 17.66 -23.14
N SER A 518 -14.69 18.80 -23.08
CA SER A 518 -15.15 20.05 -23.69
C SER A 518 -14.08 20.69 -24.58
N GLU A 519 -14.50 21.28 -25.70
CA GLU A 519 -13.61 22.10 -26.54
C GLU A 519 -13.29 23.47 -25.90
N LYS A 520 -14.06 23.86 -24.88
CA LYS A 520 -13.91 25.12 -24.14
C LYS A 520 -13.73 24.85 -22.64
N PRO A 521 -12.65 24.16 -22.23
CA PRO A 521 -12.47 23.67 -20.86
C PRO A 521 -12.51 24.80 -19.81
N ASP A 522 -11.94 25.97 -20.10
CA ASP A 522 -11.94 27.09 -19.15
C ASP A 522 -13.36 27.67 -18.93
N SER A 523 -14.19 27.68 -19.97
CA SER A 523 -15.58 28.14 -19.85
C SER A 523 -16.38 27.19 -18.96
N VAL A 524 -16.32 25.89 -19.26
CA VAL A 524 -17.05 24.87 -18.53
C VAL A 524 -16.58 24.77 -17.09
N TRP A 525 -15.27 24.85 -16.84
CA TRP A 525 -14.71 24.84 -15.49
C TRP A 525 -15.14 26.05 -14.66
N ASN A 526 -15.16 27.25 -15.25
CA ASN A 526 -15.61 28.45 -14.56
C ASN A 526 -17.10 28.41 -14.21
N GLU A 527 -17.93 27.84 -15.09
CA GLU A 527 -19.35 27.63 -14.81
C GLU A 527 -19.58 26.61 -13.70
N TYR A 528 -18.88 25.46 -13.74
CA TYR A 528 -18.88 24.47 -12.68
C TYR A 528 -18.51 25.09 -11.33
N LYS A 529 -17.40 25.84 -11.30
CA LYS A 529 -16.91 26.51 -10.09
C LYS A 529 -17.96 27.48 -9.52
N LYS A 530 -18.60 28.29 -10.37
CA LYS A 530 -19.67 29.22 -9.94
C LYS A 530 -20.85 28.46 -9.33
N LEU A 531 -21.24 27.35 -9.95
CA LEU A 531 -22.36 26.52 -9.48
C LEU A 531 -22.06 25.93 -8.09
N VAL A 532 -20.88 25.35 -7.89
CA VAL A 532 -20.47 24.80 -6.59
C VAL A 532 -20.43 25.88 -5.51
N ILE A 533 -19.77 27.00 -5.79
CA ILE A 533 -19.61 28.11 -4.82
C ILE A 533 -20.94 28.78 -4.46
N SER A 534 -21.93 28.76 -5.36
CA SER A 534 -23.24 29.38 -5.11
C SER A 534 -24.06 28.69 -4.00
N ARG A 535 -23.63 27.51 -3.53
CA ARG A 535 -24.30 26.77 -2.47
C ARG A 535 -23.89 27.30 -1.10
N GLN A 536 -24.46 28.43 -0.68
CA GLN A 536 -24.14 29.09 0.59
C GLN A 536 -25.14 28.79 1.71
N ASP A 537 -26.21 28.04 1.42
CA ASP A 537 -27.29 27.74 2.36
C ASP A 537 -27.58 26.23 2.43
N GLY A 538 -28.19 25.80 3.54
CA GLY A 538 -28.59 24.41 3.80
C GLY A 538 -27.48 23.55 4.43
N ILE A 539 -27.79 22.26 4.61
CA ILE A 539 -26.82 21.27 5.11
C ILE A 539 -25.68 21.17 4.07
N TYR A 540 -24.43 21.27 4.53
CA TYR A 540 -23.22 21.32 3.70
C TYR A 540 -23.03 22.57 2.82
N ALA A 541 -23.43 23.74 3.35
CA ALA A 541 -23.13 25.04 2.74
C ALA A 541 -21.62 25.30 2.61
N VAL A 542 -21.22 25.92 1.49
CA VAL A 542 -19.85 26.40 1.26
C VAL A 542 -19.59 27.61 2.15
N ILE A 543 -18.68 27.46 3.11
CA ILE A 543 -18.28 28.51 4.05
C ILE A 543 -16.96 29.17 3.66
N GLU A 544 -16.11 28.48 2.91
CA GLU A 544 -14.83 29.00 2.42
C GLU A 544 -14.53 28.40 1.06
N HIS A 545 -13.85 29.15 0.19
CA HIS A 545 -13.33 28.61 -1.05
C HIS A 545 -12.10 29.38 -1.53
N GLY A 546 -11.24 28.73 -2.29
CA GLY A 546 -10.04 29.39 -2.79
C GLY A 546 -9.26 28.58 -3.81
N LYS A 547 -8.09 29.10 -4.19
CA LYS A 547 -7.13 28.34 -4.98
C LYS A 547 -6.51 27.25 -4.11
N THR A 548 -6.28 26.05 -4.65
CA THR A 548 -5.68 24.94 -3.89
C THR A 548 -4.33 25.32 -3.28
N GLU A 549 -3.56 26.19 -3.95
CA GLU A 549 -2.26 26.67 -3.46
C GLU A 549 -2.37 27.53 -2.20
N ASN A 550 -3.53 28.13 -1.92
CA ASN A 550 -3.75 28.84 -0.66
C ASN A 550 -3.89 27.86 0.51
N LEU A 551 -4.45 26.67 0.24
CA LEU A 551 -4.59 25.60 1.23
C LEU A 551 -3.27 24.84 1.40
N TYR A 552 -2.54 24.61 0.30
CA TYR A 552 -1.25 23.92 0.28
C TYR A 552 -0.19 24.75 -0.46
N PRO A 553 0.50 25.67 0.22
CA PRO A 553 1.52 26.53 -0.40
C PRO A 553 2.64 25.74 -1.09
N GLY A 554 2.96 26.10 -2.34
CA GLY A 554 4.02 25.43 -3.11
C GLY A 554 3.65 24.06 -3.70
N ILE A 555 2.38 23.62 -3.61
CA ILE A 555 1.95 22.37 -4.24
C ILE A 555 2.11 22.44 -5.77
N ASN A 556 2.77 21.44 -6.37
CA ASN A 556 2.91 21.36 -7.82
C ASN A 556 1.64 20.77 -8.44
N LYS A 557 0.85 21.62 -9.10
CA LYS A 557 -0.40 21.20 -9.76
C LYS A 557 -0.23 20.54 -11.12
N GLN A 558 0.99 20.47 -11.67
CA GLN A 558 1.25 19.88 -13.00
C GLN A 558 0.42 20.48 -14.15
N GLY A 559 0.00 21.75 -13.99
CA GLY A 559 -0.88 22.45 -14.94
C GLY A 559 -2.34 22.03 -14.90
N ILE A 560 -2.75 21.19 -13.94
CA ILE A 560 -4.14 20.77 -13.73
C ILE A 560 -4.95 21.92 -13.10
N ARG A 561 -6.21 22.06 -13.52
CA ARG A 561 -7.15 23.06 -13.00
C ARG A 561 -7.74 22.58 -11.69
N THR A 562 -7.59 23.37 -10.63
CA THR A 562 -8.05 23.00 -9.29
C THR A 562 -8.60 24.21 -8.52
N PHE A 563 -9.48 23.94 -7.55
CA PHE A 563 -9.83 24.84 -6.45
C PHE A 563 -10.25 24.01 -5.23
N TYR A 564 -10.35 24.64 -4.06
CA TYR A 564 -10.92 24.00 -2.88
C TYR A 564 -12.20 24.70 -2.42
N THR A 565 -13.03 23.95 -1.71
CA THR A 565 -14.14 24.47 -0.90
C THR A 565 -14.07 23.85 0.49
N LYS A 566 -14.52 24.60 1.49
CA LYS A 566 -14.83 24.10 2.83
C LYS A 566 -16.31 24.23 3.07
N HIS A 567 -16.88 23.21 3.72
CA HIS A 567 -18.31 23.08 3.93
C HIS A 567 -18.61 22.93 5.42
N SER A 568 -19.69 23.57 5.86
CA SER A 568 -20.29 23.28 7.17
C SER A 568 -20.73 21.82 7.23
N THR A 569 -20.71 21.18 8.38
CA THR A 569 -21.17 19.78 8.52
C THR A 569 -22.34 19.71 9.50
N ASP A 570 -22.99 18.54 9.58
CA ASP A 570 -24.03 18.26 10.56
C ASP A 570 -23.46 17.94 11.96
N VAL A 571 -22.15 17.76 12.07
CA VAL A 571 -21.40 17.66 13.32
C VAL A 571 -20.90 19.04 13.74
N GLU A 572 -21.25 19.48 14.95
CA GLU A 572 -20.83 20.79 15.45
C GLU A 572 -19.30 20.93 15.43
N GLN A 573 -18.81 22.06 14.90
CA GLN A 573 -17.38 22.42 14.79
C GLN A 573 -16.55 21.63 13.77
N GLU A 574 -17.11 20.63 13.10
CA GLU A 574 -16.43 19.90 12.02
C GLU A 574 -16.61 20.60 10.67
N VAL A 575 -15.55 20.64 9.86
CA VAL A 575 -15.51 21.28 8.55
C VAL A 575 -14.99 20.29 7.50
N ALA A 576 -15.82 20.00 6.50
CA ALA A 576 -15.42 19.15 5.39
C ALA A 576 -14.68 19.96 4.33
N THR A 577 -13.52 19.48 3.88
CA THR A 577 -12.72 20.13 2.83
C THR A 577 -12.77 19.30 1.56
N ALA A 578 -13.17 19.91 0.44
CA ALA A 578 -13.19 19.27 -0.87
C ALA A 578 -12.18 19.92 -1.83
N ILE A 579 -11.38 19.09 -2.50
CA ILE A 579 -10.53 19.49 -3.62
C ILE A 579 -11.24 19.14 -4.93
N HIS A 580 -11.53 20.15 -5.73
CA HIS A 580 -12.11 19.97 -7.06
C HIS A 580 -11.01 20.02 -8.10
N VAL A 581 -11.01 19.04 -9.00
CA VAL A 581 -10.00 18.89 -10.06
C VAL A 581 -10.67 18.74 -11.41
N TYR A 582 -10.09 19.33 -12.46
CA TYR A 582 -10.51 19.13 -13.85
C TYR A 582 -9.35 18.62 -14.70
N VAL A 583 -9.54 17.46 -15.32
CA VAL A 583 -8.55 16.77 -16.16
C VAL A 583 -8.98 16.85 -17.63
N ASP A 584 -8.16 17.44 -18.51
CA ASP A 584 -8.54 17.76 -19.90
C ASP A 584 -8.29 16.58 -20.87
N VAL A 585 -9.12 15.55 -20.73
CA VAL A 585 -9.04 14.29 -21.50
C VAL A 585 -9.19 14.56 -23.00
N LEU A 586 -10.19 15.33 -23.42
CA LEU A 586 -10.50 15.56 -24.84
C LEU A 586 -9.37 16.26 -25.60
N LYS A 587 -8.72 17.25 -24.98
CA LYS A 587 -7.62 17.99 -25.61
C LYS A 587 -6.42 17.09 -25.88
N GLN A 588 -6.12 16.16 -24.98
CA GLN A 588 -5.00 15.25 -25.17
C GLN A 588 -5.30 14.27 -26.32
N MET A 589 -6.51 13.71 -26.37
CA MET A 589 -6.94 12.83 -27.49
C MET A 589 -6.79 13.53 -28.86
N LYS A 590 -7.19 14.79 -28.96
CA LYS A 590 -7.07 15.57 -30.22
C LYS A 590 -5.62 15.89 -30.60
N ARG A 591 -4.74 16.15 -29.63
CA ARG A 591 -3.32 16.47 -29.89
C ARG A 591 -2.57 15.31 -30.51
N GLU A 592 -2.80 14.08 -30.04
CA GLU A 592 -2.17 12.90 -30.63
C GLU A 592 -2.75 12.54 -31.99
N GLY A 593 -4.06 12.65 -32.17
CA GLY A 593 -4.70 12.49 -33.49
C GLY A 593 -4.10 13.43 -34.55
N ALA A 594 -3.87 14.70 -34.19
CA ALA A 594 -3.20 15.67 -35.06
C ALA A 594 -1.72 15.36 -35.28
N GLY A 595 -1.02 14.77 -34.30
CA GLY A 595 0.38 14.34 -34.42
C GLY A 595 0.55 13.13 -35.33
N LEU A 596 -0.36 12.16 -35.27
CA LEU A 596 -0.40 11.00 -36.16
C LEU A 596 -0.73 11.41 -37.61
N ALA A 597 -1.63 12.38 -37.78
CA ALA A 597 -1.97 12.95 -39.10
C ALA A 597 -0.84 13.76 -39.76
N ARG A 598 0.15 14.21 -38.98
CA ARG A 598 1.36 14.90 -39.49
C ARG A 598 2.52 13.94 -39.81
N LYS A 599 2.44 12.68 -39.36
CA LYS A 599 3.44 11.62 -39.58
C LYS A 599 3.03 10.64 -40.70
N LYS A 600 1.80 10.76 -41.21
CA LYS A 600 1.38 10.24 -42.51
C LYS A 600 1.55 11.33 -43.55
#